data_AF-A0A7S2IPD0-F1
#
_entry.id   AF-A0A7S2IPD0-F1
#
_cell.length_a   1.000
_cell.length_b   1.000
_cell.length_c   1.000
_cell.angle_alpha   90.00
_cell.angle_beta   90.00
_cell.angle_gamma   90.00
#
_symmetry.space_group_name_H-M   'P 1'
#
loop_
_entity.id
_entity.type
_entity.pdbx_description
1 polymer ?
#
loop_
_entity_poly.entity_id
_entity_poly.type
_entity_poly.pdbx_seq_one_letter_code
_entity_poly.pdbx_strand_id
1 'polypeptide(L)'
;WTPYTGPVSSWAAKGPRAVVHCAAPESSLIPDTLNEMAADSTLAAPLTSRDRLEERKLRRRALDAIGVPAFSDFIERETGEEVLLKRSISLLQLNVGLFCNQACTHCHVESSPRRTEAMSEELADHILTVLAASPSVRTVDITGGAPEMSPQFRKLVRGARALGVEVIDRCNLTVLCEPEMGWLPQFLADEGVRVVASLPCYSEENVDKQRGNKVFERSIKGLKMLNALGFGVQGSDLHLDLVYNPGGAFLPPDQAGLKEAYTKQLDDSFGITFNELFTMTNMPIKRFADLLAREKRLEEYMQLLVTSFNPATLSEIMCRELASVGFDGQLYDCDFNYALAMPHGLGINIMDLESLTSLEKAPITTGSHCYGCTAGAGSS
;
A
#
# COMPACT_ATOMS: atom_id res chain seq x y z
N TRP A 1 6.80 8.16 -44.04
CA TRP A 1 5.35 8.30 -43.80
C TRP A 1 4.65 7.09 -44.39
N THR A 2 4.57 6.04 -43.58
CA THR A 2 3.82 4.81 -43.86
C THR A 2 3.12 4.49 -42.54
N PRO A 3 1.79 4.51 -42.47
CA PRO A 3 1.09 4.25 -41.21
C PRO A 3 1.17 2.74 -40.92
N TYR A 4 1.60 2.41 -39.70
CA TYR A 4 1.61 1.07 -39.17
C TYR A 4 0.16 0.63 -38.88
N THR A 5 -0.32 -0.37 -39.62
CA THR A 5 -1.65 -0.99 -39.45
C THR A 5 -1.52 -2.28 -38.63
N GLY A 6 -1.10 -2.14 -37.37
CA GLY A 6 -1.16 -3.23 -36.40
C GLY A 6 -2.59 -3.44 -35.89
N PRO A 7 -2.99 -4.67 -35.50
CA PRO A 7 -4.35 -4.96 -35.07
C PRO A 7 -4.64 -4.24 -33.75
N VAL A 8 -5.59 -3.31 -33.79
CA VAL A 8 -6.24 -2.75 -32.61
C VAL A 8 -7.03 -3.88 -31.97
N SER A 9 -6.58 -4.39 -30.82
CA SER A 9 -7.40 -5.26 -29.99
C SER A 9 -8.62 -4.45 -29.55
N SER A 10 -9.78 -4.83 -30.08
CA SER A 10 -11.05 -4.23 -29.71
C SER A 10 -11.32 -4.54 -28.25
N TRP A 11 -11.16 -3.55 -27.37
CA TRP A 11 -11.83 -3.53 -26.08
C TRP A 11 -13.32 -3.38 -26.37
N ALA A 12 -13.98 -4.50 -26.66
CA ALA A 12 -15.42 -4.55 -26.78
C ALA A 12 -16.00 -4.08 -25.44
N ALA A 13 -16.79 -3.00 -25.48
CA ALA A 13 -17.59 -2.56 -24.35
C ALA A 13 -18.43 -3.76 -23.89
N LYS A 14 -18.06 -4.36 -22.77
CA LYS A 14 -18.81 -5.45 -22.15
C LYS A 14 -20.19 -4.89 -21.78
N GLY A 15 -21.24 -5.64 -22.09
CA GLY A 15 -22.62 -5.25 -21.78
C GLY A 15 -22.81 -4.90 -20.30
N PRO A 16 -23.86 -4.15 -19.95
CA PRO A 16 -24.06 -3.65 -18.59
C PRO A 16 -24.00 -4.79 -17.58
N ARG A 17 -23.06 -4.70 -16.64
CA ARG A 17 -22.97 -5.62 -15.51
C ARG A 17 -24.21 -5.43 -14.63
N ALA A 18 -24.66 -6.52 -14.00
CA ALA A 18 -25.78 -6.43 -13.07
C ALA A 18 -25.46 -5.38 -12.00
N VAL A 19 -26.34 -4.38 -11.87
CA VAL A 19 -26.20 -3.36 -10.83
C VAL A 19 -26.46 -4.04 -9.50
N VAL A 20 -25.40 -4.23 -8.71
CA VAL A 20 -25.53 -4.70 -7.33
C VAL A 20 -25.98 -3.49 -6.52
N HIS A 21 -27.25 -3.48 -6.10
CA HIS A 21 -27.72 -2.52 -5.11
C HIS A 21 -27.01 -2.82 -3.79
N CYS A 22 -26.10 -1.93 -3.39
CA CYS A 22 -25.52 -1.95 -2.04
C CYS A 22 -26.66 -2.02 -1.01
N ALA A 23 -26.52 -2.90 -0.02
CA ALA A 23 -27.44 -2.97 1.12
C ALA A 23 -27.60 -1.59 1.77
N ALA A 24 -28.70 -1.38 2.51
CA ALA A 24 -29.04 -0.09 3.15
C ALA A 24 -27.79 0.61 3.74
N PRO A 25 -27.64 1.93 3.57
CA PRO A 25 -26.44 2.65 3.97
C PRO A 25 -26.23 2.47 5.48
N GLU A 26 -25.09 1.89 5.85
CA GLU A 26 -24.67 1.85 7.25
C GLU A 26 -24.29 3.25 7.72
N SER A 27 -24.31 3.48 9.03
CA SER A 27 -23.69 4.67 9.60
C SER A 27 -22.20 4.69 9.28
N SER A 28 -21.62 5.86 9.03
CA SER A 28 -20.18 6.01 8.79
C SER A 28 -19.33 5.40 9.92
N LEU A 29 -18.15 4.84 9.61
CA LEU A 29 -17.18 4.38 10.63
C LEU A 29 -16.51 5.54 11.36
N ILE A 30 -16.43 6.70 10.68
CA ILE A 30 -15.63 7.84 11.10
C ILE A 30 -15.92 8.30 12.54
N PRO A 31 -17.19 8.46 12.98
CA PRO A 31 -17.48 8.86 14.36
C PRO A 31 -16.96 7.87 15.40
N ASP A 32 -17.12 6.56 15.14
CA ASP A 32 -16.63 5.49 16.03
C ASP A 32 -15.10 5.53 16.09
N THR A 33 -14.42 5.63 14.94
CA THR A 33 -12.96 5.77 14.87
C THR A 33 -12.45 7.03 15.58
N LEU A 34 -13.14 8.17 15.44
CA LEU A 34 -12.75 9.41 16.12
C LEU A 34 -12.88 9.30 17.65
N ASN A 35 -13.88 8.57 18.13
CA ASN A 35 -14.06 8.28 19.55
C ASN A 35 -12.95 7.35 20.08
N GLU A 36 -12.60 6.29 19.33
CA GLU A 36 -11.48 5.40 19.67
C GLU A 36 -10.16 6.17 19.74
N MET A 37 -9.88 7.00 18.73
CA MET A 37 -8.69 7.86 18.72
C MET A 37 -8.65 8.88 19.86
N ALA A 38 -9.80 9.28 20.41
CA ALA A 38 -9.85 10.16 21.58
C ALA A 38 -9.54 9.41 22.89
N ALA A 39 -9.83 8.10 22.93
CA ALA A 39 -9.56 7.23 24.07
C ALA A 39 -8.14 6.64 24.05
N ASP A 40 -7.55 6.46 22.87
CA ASP A 40 -6.21 5.91 22.68
C ASP A 40 -5.17 7.00 22.40
N SER A 41 -4.32 7.29 23.40
CA SER A 41 -3.24 8.26 23.28
C SER A 41 -2.18 7.89 22.24
N THR A 42 -2.15 6.63 21.79
CA THR A 42 -1.21 6.13 20.78
C THR A 42 -1.67 6.40 19.35
N LEU A 43 -2.94 6.73 19.17
CA LEU A 43 -3.54 7.14 17.90
C LEU A 43 -3.74 8.66 17.81
N ALA A 44 -3.30 9.41 18.81
CA ALA A 44 -3.53 10.84 18.93
C ALA A 44 -2.36 11.68 18.38
N ALA A 45 -2.74 12.72 17.61
CA ALA A 45 -1.94 13.76 16.97
C ALA A 45 -0.92 13.30 15.89
N PRO A 46 -0.81 14.01 14.74
CA PRO A 46 0.25 13.77 13.76
C PRO A 46 1.64 13.99 14.37
N LEU A 47 2.61 13.14 14.02
CA LEU A 47 4.01 13.32 14.45
C LEU A 47 4.58 14.65 13.97
N THR A 48 5.15 15.42 14.90
CA THR A 48 5.91 16.63 14.58
C THR A 48 7.25 16.28 13.91
N SER A 49 7.92 17.26 13.32
CA SER A 49 9.28 17.07 12.77
C SER A 49 10.27 16.57 13.84
N ARG A 50 10.10 16.99 15.09
CA ARG A 50 10.89 16.52 16.24
C ARG A 50 10.62 15.04 16.52
N ASP A 51 9.37 14.61 16.50
CA ASP A 51 9.02 13.22 16.78
C ASP A 51 9.57 12.28 15.70
N ARG A 52 9.50 12.68 14.42
CA ARG A 52 10.11 11.92 13.31
C ARG A 52 11.62 11.77 13.46
N LEU A 53 12.30 12.82 13.92
CA LEU A 53 13.75 12.77 14.17
C LEU A 53 14.08 11.82 15.33
N GLU A 54 13.30 11.85 16.42
CA GLU A 54 13.49 10.94 17.55
C GLU A 54 13.20 9.49 17.17
N GLU A 55 12.14 9.22 16.41
CA GLU A 55 11.81 7.90 15.86
C GLU A 55 12.99 7.33 15.03
N ARG A 56 13.58 8.16 14.15
CA ARG A 56 14.77 7.79 13.37
C ARG A 56 15.98 7.48 14.27
N LYS A 57 16.21 8.30 15.30
CA LYS A 57 17.31 8.08 16.26
C LYS A 57 17.11 6.80 17.07
N LEU A 58 15.87 6.48 17.47
CA LEU A 58 15.55 5.27 18.22
C LEU A 58 15.89 4.02 17.41
N ARG A 59 15.47 3.95 16.14
CA ARG A 59 15.86 2.86 15.23
C ARG A 59 17.38 2.74 15.07
N ARG A 60 18.06 3.88 14.89
CA ARG A 60 19.52 3.89 14.71
C ARG A 60 20.22 3.38 15.96
N ARG A 61 19.82 3.84 17.15
CA ARG A 61 20.35 3.35 18.45
C ARG A 61 20.10 1.85 18.64
N ALA A 62 18.91 1.36 18.27
CA ALA A 62 18.60 -0.07 18.35
C ALA A 62 19.56 -0.91 17.49
N LEU A 63 19.89 -0.45 16.27
CA LEU A 63 20.88 -1.10 15.41
C LEU A 63 22.33 -0.92 15.94
N ASP A 64 22.66 0.24 16.51
CA ASP A 64 23.99 0.50 17.09
C ASP A 64 24.27 -0.42 18.29
N ALA A 65 23.25 -0.68 19.12
CA ALA A 65 23.34 -1.56 20.29
C ALA A 65 23.73 -3.00 19.91
N ILE A 66 23.34 -3.44 18.72
CA ILE A 66 23.64 -4.77 18.18
C ILE A 66 24.77 -4.77 17.14
N GLY A 67 25.49 -3.66 16.98
CA GLY A 67 26.67 -3.56 16.10
C GLY A 67 26.37 -3.66 14.61
N VAL A 68 25.15 -3.34 14.18
CA VAL A 68 24.73 -3.44 12.77
C VAL A 68 24.97 -2.10 12.06
N PRO A 69 25.61 -2.05 10.88
CA PRO A 69 25.96 -0.77 10.24
C PRO A 69 24.74 -0.09 9.55
N ALA A 70 24.99 0.95 8.76
CA ALA A 70 23.99 1.46 7.83
C ALA A 70 23.60 0.36 6.82
N PHE A 71 22.37 0.42 6.29
CA PHE A 71 21.88 -0.62 5.38
C PHE A 71 22.72 -0.71 4.10
N SER A 72 23.18 0.42 3.54
CA SER A 72 24.11 0.44 2.40
C SER A 72 25.36 -0.39 2.67
N ASP A 73 26.05 -0.10 3.78
CA ASP A 73 27.32 -0.74 4.14
C ASP A 73 27.11 -2.22 4.47
N PHE A 74 25.94 -2.56 5.04
CA PHE A 74 25.54 -3.95 5.26
C PHE A 74 25.40 -4.71 3.93
N ILE A 75 24.66 -4.16 2.97
CA ILE A 75 24.46 -4.80 1.67
C ILE A 75 25.77 -4.93 0.89
N GLU A 76 26.61 -3.90 0.90
CA GLU A 76 27.95 -3.95 0.29
C GLU A 76 28.77 -5.10 0.89
N ARG A 77 28.77 -5.23 2.23
CA ARG A 77 29.50 -6.31 2.92
C ARG A 77 28.94 -7.70 2.61
N GLU A 78 27.62 -7.87 2.64
CA GLU A 78 26.99 -9.18 2.49
C GLU A 78 26.90 -9.66 1.03
N THR A 79 26.88 -8.74 0.06
CA THR A 79 26.59 -9.07 -1.36
C THR A 79 27.58 -8.50 -2.37
N GLY A 80 28.42 -7.54 -1.97
CA GLY A 80 29.30 -6.80 -2.86
C GLY A 80 28.60 -5.72 -3.71
N GLU A 81 27.28 -5.52 -3.54
CA GLU A 81 26.55 -4.47 -4.25
C GLU A 81 26.66 -3.14 -3.49
N GLU A 82 27.49 -2.22 -3.98
CA GLU A 82 27.73 -0.91 -3.34
C GLU A 82 26.48 0.01 -3.36
N VAL A 83 25.72 -0.02 -4.47
CA VAL A 83 24.57 0.86 -4.68
C VAL A 83 23.44 0.11 -5.36
N LEU A 84 22.26 0.12 -4.73
CA LEU A 84 21.03 -0.34 -5.34
C LEU A 84 20.55 0.70 -6.36
N LEU A 85 20.36 0.27 -7.62
CA LEU A 85 19.95 1.16 -8.72
C LEU A 85 18.53 0.87 -9.20
N LYS A 86 17.83 1.92 -9.62
CA LYS A 86 16.59 1.81 -10.39
C LYS A 86 16.82 1.07 -11.70
N ARG A 87 15.89 0.18 -12.03
CA ARG A 87 15.65 -0.38 -13.36
C ARG A 87 14.63 0.48 -14.11
N SER A 88 14.12 -0.03 -15.23
CA SER A 88 13.01 0.60 -15.92
C SER A 88 11.79 0.66 -15.02
N ILE A 89 11.21 1.85 -14.88
CA ILE A 89 10.06 2.06 -13.99
C ILE A 89 8.84 1.41 -14.61
N SER A 90 8.36 0.33 -14.00
CA SER A 90 7.21 -0.45 -14.45
C SER A 90 5.96 -0.16 -13.61
N LEU A 91 6.13 0.40 -12.41
CA LEU A 91 5.04 0.70 -11.47
C LEU A 91 5.13 2.14 -10.96
N LEU A 92 4.06 2.91 -11.14
CA LEU A 92 3.91 4.25 -10.55
C LEU A 92 2.94 4.17 -9.36
N GLN A 93 3.46 4.37 -8.15
CA GLN A 93 2.64 4.38 -6.95
C GLN A 93 2.24 5.81 -6.58
N LEU A 94 0.96 6.02 -6.28
CA LEU A 94 0.39 7.33 -5.98
C LEU A 94 -0.16 7.34 -4.55
N ASN A 95 0.47 8.11 -3.67
CA ASN A 95 -0.04 8.42 -2.34
C ASN A 95 -0.97 9.63 -2.41
N VAL A 96 -2.28 9.41 -2.61
CA VAL A 96 -3.22 10.49 -2.98
C VAL A 96 -3.69 11.36 -1.80
N GLY A 97 -3.33 11.00 -0.58
CA GLY A 97 -3.70 11.71 0.64
C GLY A 97 -3.64 10.81 1.87
N LEU A 98 -3.92 11.37 3.04
CA LEU A 98 -3.81 10.68 4.34
C LEU A 98 -5.14 10.58 5.11
N PHE A 99 -6.21 11.16 4.57
CA PHE A 99 -7.55 10.97 5.10
C PHE A 99 -8.00 9.51 4.92
N CYS A 100 -8.50 8.91 5.99
CA CYS A 100 -8.98 7.53 6.02
C CYS A 100 -10.15 7.42 6.98
N ASN A 101 -11.10 6.53 6.71
CA ASN A 101 -12.19 6.24 7.64
C ASN A 101 -11.76 5.33 8.82
N GLN A 102 -10.53 4.78 8.82
CA GLN A 102 -9.93 3.99 9.90
C GLN A 102 -8.70 4.70 10.51
N ALA A 103 -8.25 4.25 11.69
CA ALA A 103 -7.01 4.67 12.32
C ALA A 103 -6.18 3.47 12.82
N CYS A 104 -5.76 2.59 11.91
CA CYS A 104 -5.07 1.34 12.26
C CYS A 104 -3.80 1.55 13.11
N THR A 105 -3.58 0.72 14.12
CA THR A 105 -2.41 0.80 15.03
C THR A 105 -1.08 0.48 14.35
N HIS A 106 -1.10 -0.13 13.17
CA HIS A 106 0.08 -0.49 12.38
C HIS A 106 0.24 0.37 11.11
N CYS A 107 -0.57 1.43 10.94
CA CYS A 107 -0.54 2.24 9.72
C CYS A 107 0.80 2.98 9.58
N HIS A 108 1.58 2.64 8.56
CA HIS A 108 2.90 3.23 8.31
C HIS A 108 2.85 4.65 7.75
N VAL A 109 1.72 5.10 7.23
CA VAL A 109 1.51 6.51 6.79
C VAL A 109 0.67 7.33 7.78
N GLU A 110 0.26 6.71 8.89
CA GLU A 110 -0.47 7.33 10.01
C GLU A 110 -1.80 7.98 9.60
N SER A 111 -2.43 7.39 8.58
CA SER A 111 -3.72 7.84 8.08
C SER A 111 -4.80 7.75 9.15
N SER A 112 -5.77 8.67 9.08
CA SER A 112 -6.91 8.74 10.00
C SER A 112 -7.97 9.74 9.53
N PRO A 113 -9.16 9.77 10.15
CA PRO A 113 -10.18 10.76 9.83
C PRO A 113 -9.80 12.21 10.22
N ARG A 114 -8.69 12.41 10.93
CA ARG A 114 -8.19 13.74 11.32
C ARG A 114 -7.19 14.35 10.32
N ARG A 115 -6.78 13.59 9.31
CA ARG A 115 -5.82 14.03 8.29
C ARG A 115 -6.50 14.88 7.24
N THR A 116 -5.77 15.82 6.66
CA THR A 116 -6.30 16.75 5.65
C THR A 116 -5.44 16.79 4.40
N GLU A 117 -4.31 16.09 4.41
CA GLU A 117 -3.41 15.98 3.28
C GLU A 117 -4.10 15.28 2.11
N ALA A 118 -4.13 15.95 0.96
CA ALA A 118 -4.82 15.49 -0.25
C ALA A 118 -4.11 16.02 -1.49
N MET A 119 -4.07 15.18 -2.53
CA MET A 119 -3.53 15.51 -3.84
C MET A 119 -4.40 16.56 -4.53
N SER A 120 -3.76 17.59 -5.11
CA SER A 120 -4.47 18.61 -5.88
C SER A 120 -4.90 18.09 -7.25
N GLU A 121 -5.90 18.76 -7.83
CA GLU A 121 -6.35 18.44 -9.18
C GLU A 121 -5.26 18.68 -10.24
N GLU A 122 -4.52 19.80 -10.10
CA GLU A 122 -3.39 20.17 -10.97
C GLU A 122 -2.31 19.10 -10.97
N LEU A 123 -1.95 18.59 -9.79
CA LEU A 123 -0.96 17.53 -9.65
C LEU A 123 -1.46 16.22 -10.28
N ALA A 124 -2.73 15.87 -10.10
CA ALA A 124 -3.31 14.68 -10.73
C ALA A 124 -3.29 14.77 -12.27
N ASP A 125 -3.60 15.94 -12.84
CA ASP A 125 -3.53 16.17 -14.29
C ASP A 125 -2.09 16.08 -14.82
N HIS A 126 -1.13 16.63 -14.06
CA HIS A 126 0.29 16.54 -14.42
C HIS A 126 0.81 15.09 -14.34
N ILE A 127 0.44 14.33 -13.30
CA ILE A 127 0.78 12.91 -13.17
C ILE A 127 0.30 12.11 -14.39
N LEU A 128 -0.92 12.36 -14.88
CA LEU A 128 -1.45 11.68 -16.07
C LEU A 128 -0.66 12.07 -17.34
N THR A 129 -0.17 13.30 -17.42
CA THR A 129 0.71 13.75 -18.51
C THR A 129 2.06 13.03 -18.48
N VAL A 130 2.69 12.94 -17.30
CA VAL A 130 3.95 12.20 -17.11
C VAL A 130 3.76 10.71 -17.40
N LEU A 131 2.64 10.13 -16.95
CA LEU A 131 2.30 8.73 -17.20
C LEU A 131 2.18 8.44 -18.71
N ALA A 132 1.49 9.31 -19.46
CA ALA A 132 1.37 9.17 -20.91
C ALA A 132 2.73 9.25 -21.63
N ALA A 133 3.69 9.99 -21.07
CA ALA A 133 5.07 10.08 -21.55
C ALA A 133 6.01 8.99 -20.99
N SER A 134 5.49 8.01 -20.24
CA SER A 134 6.27 6.97 -19.56
C SER A 134 5.84 5.56 -20.01
N PRO A 135 6.17 5.12 -21.24
CA PRO A 135 5.64 3.88 -21.83
C PRO A 135 6.10 2.58 -21.14
N SER A 136 7.11 2.65 -20.26
CA SER A 136 7.55 1.50 -19.46
C SER A 136 6.59 1.17 -18.31
N VAL A 137 5.78 2.15 -17.87
CA VAL A 137 4.84 1.98 -16.76
C VAL A 137 3.66 1.14 -17.20
N ARG A 138 3.50 -0.02 -16.56
CA ARG A 138 2.44 -0.99 -16.83
C ARG A 138 1.34 -0.98 -15.79
N THR A 139 1.65 -0.47 -14.59
CA THR A 139 0.72 -0.46 -13.45
C THR A 139 0.79 0.88 -12.71
N VAL A 140 -0.37 1.44 -12.39
CA VAL A 140 -0.54 2.51 -11.40
C VAL A 140 -1.09 1.92 -10.11
N ASP A 141 -0.35 2.04 -9.02
CA ASP A 141 -0.75 1.56 -7.68
C ASP A 141 -1.24 2.74 -6.83
N ILE A 142 -2.55 2.87 -6.67
CA ILE A 142 -3.16 3.98 -5.93
C ILE A 142 -3.33 3.58 -4.47
N THR A 143 -2.68 4.34 -3.59
CA THR A 143 -2.64 4.14 -2.14
C THR A 143 -2.88 5.45 -1.40
N GLY A 144 -2.85 5.43 -0.07
CA GLY A 144 -3.00 6.61 0.77
C GLY A 144 -3.68 6.26 2.09
N GLY A 145 -4.59 7.12 2.55
CA GLY A 145 -5.40 6.84 3.73
C GLY A 145 -6.48 5.81 3.47
N ALA A 146 -7.61 6.25 2.94
CA ALA A 146 -8.37 5.43 2.02
C ALA A 146 -8.32 6.16 0.67
N PRO A 147 -7.56 5.66 -0.34
CA PRO A 147 -7.37 6.36 -1.60
C PRO A 147 -8.69 6.74 -2.27
N GLU A 148 -9.73 5.93 -2.09
CA GLU A 148 -11.06 6.06 -2.67
C GLU A 148 -11.82 7.27 -2.13
N MET A 149 -11.41 7.80 -0.98
CA MET A 149 -11.94 9.04 -0.39
C MET A 149 -11.28 10.31 -0.94
N SER A 150 -10.22 10.18 -1.75
CA SER A 150 -9.61 11.33 -2.42
C SER A 150 -10.51 11.84 -3.55
N PRO A 151 -10.72 13.17 -3.68
CA PRO A 151 -11.43 13.75 -4.82
C PRO A 151 -10.81 13.36 -6.18
N GLN A 152 -9.51 13.06 -6.21
CA GLN A 152 -8.77 12.74 -7.44
C GLN A 152 -8.81 11.24 -7.80
N PHE A 153 -9.33 10.37 -6.94
CA PHE A 153 -9.31 8.91 -7.16
C PHE A 153 -9.91 8.51 -8.51
N ARG A 154 -11.15 8.94 -8.79
CA ARG A 154 -11.84 8.62 -10.05
C ARG A 154 -11.11 9.17 -11.27
N LYS A 155 -10.50 10.36 -11.16
CA LYS A 155 -9.73 10.98 -12.24
C LYS A 155 -8.49 10.16 -12.57
N LEU A 156 -7.71 9.80 -11.55
CA LEU A 156 -6.50 9.00 -11.70
C LEU A 156 -6.79 7.62 -12.27
N VAL A 157 -7.82 6.93 -11.75
CA VAL A 157 -8.26 5.63 -12.26
C VAL A 157 -8.61 5.73 -13.74
N ARG A 158 -9.55 6.63 -14.11
CA ARG A 158 -9.99 6.77 -15.51
C ARG A 158 -8.85 7.19 -16.44
N GLY A 159 -8.01 8.11 -16.00
CA GLY A 159 -6.87 8.59 -16.77
C GLY A 159 -5.87 7.47 -17.07
N ALA A 160 -5.48 6.71 -16.05
CA ALA A 160 -4.57 5.58 -16.22
C ALA A 160 -5.18 4.46 -17.08
N ARG A 161 -6.47 4.12 -16.87
CA ARG A 161 -7.18 3.12 -17.69
C ARG A 161 -7.32 3.55 -19.15
N ALA A 162 -7.57 4.83 -19.42
CA ALA A 162 -7.63 5.36 -20.78
C ALA A 162 -6.28 5.27 -21.52
N LEU A 163 -5.16 5.26 -20.78
CA LEU A 163 -3.82 5.02 -21.31
C LEU A 163 -3.49 3.52 -21.48
N GLY A 164 -4.42 2.62 -21.14
CA GLY A 164 -4.21 1.16 -21.21
C GLY A 164 -3.38 0.60 -20.06
N VAL A 165 -3.15 1.39 -18.99
CA VAL A 165 -2.35 1.00 -17.83
C VAL A 165 -3.22 0.23 -16.82
N GLU A 166 -2.70 -0.82 -16.19
CA GLU A 166 -3.38 -1.50 -15.09
C GLU A 166 -3.50 -0.56 -13.89
N VAL A 167 -4.61 -0.60 -13.17
CA VAL A 167 -4.77 0.18 -11.94
C VAL A 167 -5.00 -0.77 -10.77
N ILE A 168 -4.20 -0.60 -9.72
CA ILE A 168 -4.37 -1.25 -8.43
C ILE A 168 -4.97 -0.23 -7.45
N ASP A 169 -5.97 -0.67 -6.69
CA ASP A 169 -6.55 0.05 -5.55
C ASP A 169 -6.19 -0.64 -4.24
N ARG A 170 -5.41 0.05 -3.39
CA ARG A 170 -5.03 -0.43 -2.04
C ARG A 170 -6.16 -0.15 -1.06
N CYS A 171 -7.13 -1.06 -1.03
CA CYS A 171 -8.39 -0.89 -0.32
C CYS A 171 -8.32 -1.36 1.15
N ASN A 172 -8.94 -0.62 2.06
CA ASN A 172 -9.09 -1.01 3.47
C ASN A 172 -10.36 -1.83 3.76
N LEU A 173 -11.13 -2.16 2.71
CA LEU A 173 -12.44 -2.84 2.68
C LEU A 173 -13.60 -2.09 3.34
N THR A 174 -13.41 -1.48 4.50
CA THR A 174 -14.51 -0.81 5.22
C THR A 174 -15.02 0.44 4.50
N VAL A 175 -14.18 1.08 3.69
CA VAL A 175 -14.54 2.25 2.89
C VAL A 175 -15.68 1.93 1.91
N LEU A 176 -15.79 0.67 1.45
CA LEU A 176 -16.90 0.19 0.61
C LEU A 176 -18.26 0.26 1.32
N CYS A 177 -18.26 0.32 2.65
CA CYS A 177 -19.45 0.40 3.48
C CYS A 177 -19.79 1.84 3.92
N GLU A 178 -18.96 2.83 3.60
CA GLU A 178 -19.25 4.23 3.93
C GLU A 178 -20.47 4.73 3.14
N PRO A 179 -21.39 5.50 3.76
CA PRO A 179 -22.62 5.94 3.10
C PRO A 179 -22.37 6.69 1.78
N GLU A 180 -21.33 7.51 1.74
CA GLU A 180 -20.95 8.31 0.56
C GLU A 180 -20.24 7.48 -0.53
N MET A 181 -19.87 6.23 -0.22
CA MET A 181 -19.12 5.33 -1.09
C MET A 181 -19.96 4.21 -1.70
N GLY A 182 -21.29 4.31 -1.65
CA GLY A 182 -22.18 3.31 -2.25
C GLY A 182 -21.96 3.09 -3.76
N TRP A 183 -21.31 4.04 -4.44
CA TRP A 183 -20.93 3.96 -5.85
C TRP A 183 -19.63 3.18 -6.11
N LEU A 184 -18.77 3.02 -5.10
CA LEU A 184 -17.39 2.59 -5.24
C LEU A 184 -17.25 1.16 -5.81
N PRO A 185 -17.94 0.13 -5.28
CA PRO A 185 -17.77 -1.23 -5.80
C PRO A 185 -18.07 -1.35 -7.29
N GLN A 186 -19.17 -0.75 -7.75
CA GLN A 186 -19.56 -0.76 -9.16
C GLN A 186 -18.55 0.00 -10.02
N PHE A 187 -18.07 1.16 -9.56
CA PHE A 187 -17.04 1.92 -10.26
C PHE A 187 -15.74 1.12 -10.46
N LEU A 188 -15.25 0.46 -9.40
CA LEU A 188 -14.06 -0.40 -9.48
C LEU A 188 -14.26 -1.52 -10.50
N ALA A 189 -15.45 -2.13 -10.50
CA ALA A 189 -15.81 -3.18 -11.45
C ALA A 189 -15.81 -2.65 -12.90
N ASP A 190 -16.48 -1.52 -13.15
CA ASP A 190 -16.68 -0.92 -14.47
C ASP A 190 -15.34 -0.50 -15.10
N GLU A 191 -14.43 0.07 -14.31
CA GLU A 191 -13.10 0.48 -14.75
C GLU A 191 -12.10 -0.70 -14.81
N GLY A 192 -12.48 -1.87 -14.28
CA GLY A 192 -11.64 -3.07 -14.23
C GLY A 192 -10.40 -2.87 -13.35
N VAL A 193 -10.57 -2.19 -12.22
CA VAL A 193 -9.51 -1.96 -11.23
C VAL A 193 -9.21 -3.28 -10.52
N ARG A 194 -7.92 -3.57 -10.28
CA ARG A 194 -7.50 -4.68 -9.42
C ARG A 194 -7.55 -4.22 -7.96
N VAL A 195 -8.29 -4.91 -7.12
CA VAL A 195 -8.41 -4.56 -5.69
C VAL A 195 -7.40 -5.38 -4.90
N VAL A 196 -6.49 -4.70 -4.19
CA VAL A 196 -5.56 -5.33 -3.25
C VAL A 196 -5.94 -4.88 -1.85
N ALA A 197 -6.69 -5.75 -1.16
CA ALA A 197 -7.36 -5.43 0.09
C ALA A 197 -6.56 -5.86 1.31
N SER A 198 -6.42 -4.97 2.30
CA SER A 198 -5.71 -5.31 3.53
C SER A 198 -6.62 -6.03 4.54
N LEU A 199 -6.36 -7.32 4.80
CA LEU A 199 -7.09 -8.13 5.79
C LEU A 199 -6.07 -8.89 6.67
N PRO A 200 -5.72 -8.36 7.85
CA PRO A 200 -4.60 -8.86 8.64
C PRO A 200 -4.90 -10.20 9.35
N CYS A 201 -6.16 -10.61 9.41
CA CYS A 201 -6.57 -11.92 9.88
C CYS A 201 -7.96 -12.29 9.34
N TYR A 202 -8.28 -13.58 9.28
CA TYR A 202 -9.64 -14.07 9.01
C TYR A 202 -10.49 -14.21 10.29
N SER A 203 -9.93 -13.92 11.48
CA SER A 203 -10.66 -13.93 12.75
C SER A 203 -11.02 -12.51 13.21
N GLU A 204 -12.25 -12.34 13.68
CA GLU A 204 -12.78 -11.08 14.23
C GLU A 204 -11.88 -10.49 15.32
N GLU A 205 -11.51 -11.27 16.35
CA GLU A 205 -10.69 -10.80 17.47
C GLU A 205 -9.38 -10.12 17.02
N ASN A 206 -8.67 -10.74 16.08
CA ASN A 206 -7.40 -10.21 15.59
C ASN A 206 -7.58 -8.98 14.69
N VAL A 207 -8.62 -8.96 13.85
CA VAL A 207 -8.88 -7.81 12.96
C VAL A 207 -9.29 -6.60 13.78
N ASP A 208 -10.26 -6.77 14.69
CA ASP A 208 -10.79 -5.66 15.46
C ASP A 208 -9.73 -5.10 16.43
N LYS A 209 -8.87 -5.96 16.99
CA LYS A 209 -7.72 -5.51 17.80
C LYS A 209 -6.70 -4.67 17.02
N GLN A 210 -6.48 -4.95 15.74
CA GLN A 210 -5.48 -4.25 14.93
C GLN A 210 -6.02 -3.01 14.21
N ARG A 211 -7.30 -3.02 13.84
CA ARG A 211 -7.90 -2.03 12.94
C ARG A 211 -8.99 -1.17 13.56
N GLY A 212 -9.53 -1.56 14.70
CA GLY A 212 -10.64 -0.87 15.37
C GLY A 212 -11.90 -1.72 15.41
N ASN A 213 -12.85 -1.32 16.25
CA ASN A 213 -14.07 -2.09 16.49
C ASN A 213 -14.95 -2.18 15.22
N LYS A 214 -15.60 -3.33 15.00
CA LYS A 214 -16.50 -3.61 13.86
C LYS A 214 -15.81 -3.62 12.48
N VAL A 215 -14.47 -3.54 12.44
CA VAL A 215 -13.74 -3.55 11.17
C VAL A 215 -13.87 -4.92 10.50
N PHE A 216 -13.87 -6.02 11.25
CA PHE A 216 -14.04 -7.35 10.69
C PHE A 216 -15.37 -7.53 9.97
N GLU A 217 -16.48 -7.24 10.65
CA GLU A 217 -17.82 -7.37 10.08
C GLU A 217 -17.94 -6.59 8.77
N ARG A 218 -17.46 -5.34 8.76
CA ARG A 218 -17.45 -4.48 7.57
C ARG A 218 -16.52 -4.97 6.48
N SER A 219 -15.37 -5.53 6.84
CA SER A 219 -14.44 -6.12 5.88
C SER A 219 -15.06 -7.33 5.17
N ILE A 220 -15.71 -8.23 5.92
CA ILE A 220 -16.45 -9.37 5.36
C ILE A 220 -17.58 -8.90 4.45
N LYS A 221 -18.32 -7.85 4.84
CA LYS A 221 -19.36 -7.26 3.99
C LYS A 221 -18.79 -6.67 2.69
N GLY A 222 -17.70 -5.89 2.78
CA GLY A 222 -17.02 -5.33 1.62
C GLY A 222 -16.53 -6.40 0.64
N LEU A 223 -15.94 -7.49 1.15
CA LEU A 223 -15.53 -8.64 0.34
C LEU A 223 -16.72 -9.30 -0.37
N LYS A 224 -17.85 -9.49 0.32
CA LYS A 224 -19.08 -10.01 -0.31
C LYS A 224 -19.62 -9.10 -1.40
N MET A 225 -19.55 -7.78 -1.21
CA MET A 225 -19.95 -6.80 -2.23
C MET A 225 -19.07 -6.91 -3.49
N LEU A 226 -17.76 -7.08 -3.30
CA LEU A 226 -16.81 -7.30 -4.41
C LEU A 226 -17.07 -8.65 -5.11
N ASN A 227 -17.18 -9.77 -4.37
CA ASN A 227 -17.47 -11.08 -4.96
C ASN A 227 -18.80 -11.09 -5.75
N ALA A 228 -19.83 -10.40 -5.27
CA ALA A 228 -21.10 -10.28 -5.98
C ALA A 228 -20.97 -9.59 -7.35
N LEU A 229 -19.96 -8.73 -7.53
CA LEU A 229 -19.62 -8.09 -8.80
C LEU A 229 -18.64 -8.93 -9.66
N GLY A 230 -18.16 -10.05 -9.12
CA GLY A 230 -17.25 -10.99 -9.79
C GLY A 230 -15.79 -10.84 -9.42
N PHE A 231 -15.41 -9.98 -8.48
CA PHE A 231 -14.03 -9.89 -8.00
C PHE A 231 -13.60 -11.19 -7.31
N GLY A 232 -12.45 -11.76 -7.67
CA GLY A 232 -11.96 -12.99 -7.03
C GLY A 232 -12.75 -14.25 -7.39
N VAL A 233 -13.74 -14.15 -8.28
CA VAL A 233 -14.58 -15.27 -8.70
C VAL A 233 -13.96 -15.93 -9.93
N GLN A 234 -13.89 -17.27 -9.93
CA GLN A 234 -13.34 -18.03 -11.05
C GLN A 234 -14.09 -17.72 -12.36
N GLY A 235 -13.33 -17.42 -13.43
CA GLY A 235 -13.88 -17.07 -14.75
C GLY A 235 -14.24 -15.59 -14.93
N SER A 236 -14.07 -14.77 -13.90
CA SER A 236 -14.13 -13.32 -13.98
C SER A 236 -12.75 -12.73 -14.28
N ASP A 237 -12.74 -11.59 -14.99
CA ASP A 237 -11.52 -10.79 -15.21
C ASP A 237 -11.27 -9.77 -14.08
N LEU A 238 -12.09 -9.78 -13.01
CA LEU A 238 -11.94 -8.88 -11.87
C LEU A 238 -11.09 -9.52 -10.78
N HIS A 239 -9.98 -8.86 -10.46
CA HIS A 239 -8.99 -9.36 -9.52
C HIS A 239 -9.18 -8.78 -8.11
N LEU A 240 -9.23 -9.67 -7.13
CA LEU A 240 -9.23 -9.35 -5.71
C LEU A 240 -8.12 -10.15 -5.03
N ASP A 241 -7.13 -9.45 -4.51
CA ASP A 241 -6.07 -10.02 -3.71
C ASP A 241 -6.15 -9.52 -2.28
N LEU A 242 -5.64 -10.32 -1.35
CA LEU A 242 -5.61 -9.99 0.07
C LEU A 242 -4.17 -9.78 0.53
N VAL A 243 -3.98 -8.90 1.52
CA VAL A 243 -2.69 -8.66 2.16
C VAL A 243 -2.77 -9.02 3.64
N TYR A 244 -1.89 -9.90 4.07
CA TYR A 244 -1.67 -10.28 5.46
C TYR A 244 -0.45 -9.54 6.04
N ASN A 245 -0.67 -8.91 7.19
CA ASN A 245 0.38 -8.34 8.02
C ASN A 245 0.34 -9.01 9.40
N PRO A 246 1.47 -9.42 9.98
CA PRO A 246 1.51 -9.98 11.33
C PRO A 246 0.89 -9.07 12.38
N GLY A 247 0.24 -9.64 13.40
CA GLY A 247 -0.30 -8.88 14.53
C GLY A 247 0.72 -8.45 15.59
N GLY A 248 2.02 -8.59 15.31
CA GLY A 248 3.07 -8.32 16.28
C GLY A 248 4.48 -8.31 15.69
N ALA A 249 5.47 -8.35 16.58
CA ALA A 249 6.90 -8.27 16.28
C ALA A 249 7.49 -9.64 15.87
N PHE A 250 6.95 -10.23 14.81
CA PHE A 250 7.43 -11.48 14.21
C PHE A 250 7.23 -11.44 12.69
N LEU A 251 8.01 -12.25 11.97
CA LEU A 251 7.90 -12.36 10.51
C LEU A 251 6.62 -13.08 10.10
N PRO A 252 6.04 -12.77 8.93
CA PRO A 252 4.90 -13.53 8.44
C PRO A 252 5.28 -15.00 8.20
N PRO A 253 4.31 -15.93 8.31
CA PRO A 253 4.51 -17.33 7.93
C PRO A 253 4.64 -17.45 6.40
N ASP A 254 4.88 -18.67 5.93
CA ASP A 254 4.92 -18.98 4.50
C ASP A 254 3.63 -18.54 3.78
N GLN A 255 3.79 -17.83 2.66
CA GLN A 255 2.68 -17.24 1.91
C GLN A 255 1.77 -18.29 1.29
N ALA A 256 2.31 -19.40 0.78
CA ALA A 256 1.51 -20.43 0.12
C ALA A 256 0.63 -21.16 1.14
N GLY A 257 1.21 -21.58 2.26
CA GLY A 257 0.45 -22.19 3.37
C GLY A 257 -0.60 -21.24 3.94
N LEU A 258 -0.27 -19.94 4.05
CA LEU A 258 -1.25 -18.95 4.53
C LEU A 258 -2.37 -18.70 3.52
N LYS A 259 -2.08 -18.69 2.21
CA LYS A 259 -3.08 -18.56 1.14
C LYS A 259 -4.10 -19.70 1.21
N GLU A 260 -3.63 -20.94 1.36
CA GLU A 260 -4.51 -22.11 1.52
C GLU A 260 -5.41 -21.98 2.75
N ALA A 261 -4.83 -21.57 3.89
CA ALA A 261 -5.60 -21.37 5.11
C ALA A 261 -6.66 -20.27 4.98
N TYR A 262 -6.31 -19.12 4.38
CA TYR A 262 -7.26 -18.03 4.12
C TYR A 262 -8.37 -18.45 3.17
N THR A 263 -8.02 -19.13 2.07
CA THR A 263 -8.98 -19.63 1.08
C THR A 263 -10.01 -20.52 1.75
N LYS A 264 -9.56 -21.51 2.53
CA LYS A 264 -10.45 -22.42 3.24
C LYS A 264 -11.34 -21.70 4.25
N GLN A 265 -10.77 -20.84 5.10
CA GLN A 265 -11.51 -20.19 6.18
C GLN A 265 -12.55 -19.20 5.65
N LEU A 266 -12.20 -18.41 4.64
CA LEU A 266 -13.09 -17.41 4.05
C LEU A 266 -14.21 -18.05 3.22
N ASP A 267 -13.92 -19.15 2.51
CA ASP A 267 -14.94 -19.90 1.78
C ASP A 267 -15.89 -20.61 2.76
N ASP A 268 -15.36 -21.45 3.66
CA ASP A 268 -16.16 -22.25 4.61
C ASP A 268 -17.07 -21.37 5.49
N SER A 269 -16.56 -20.23 5.96
CA SER A 269 -17.27 -19.39 6.94
C SER A 269 -18.16 -18.34 6.29
N PHE A 270 -17.79 -17.83 5.11
CA PHE A 270 -18.42 -16.65 4.52
C PHE A 270 -18.77 -16.77 3.05
N GLY A 271 -18.36 -17.85 2.37
CA GLY A 271 -18.52 -18.03 0.93
C GLY A 271 -17.74 -17.01 0.11
N ILE A 272 -16.57 -16.59 0.61
CA ILE A 272 -15.74 -15.55 -0.01
C ILE A 272 -14.57 -16.18 -0.75
N THR A 273 -14.34 -15.75 -1.98
CA THR A 273 -13.19 -16.15 -2.81
C THR A 273 -12.30 -14.95 -3.15
N PHE A 274 -11.01 -15.21 -3.41
CA PHE A 274 -10.02 -14.22 -3.82
C PHE A 274 -8.95 -14.89 -4.71
N ASN A 275 -8.11 -14.11 -5.39
CA ASN A 275 -7.11 -14.60 -6.33
C ASN A 275 -5.77 -14.94 -5.64
N GLU A 276 -5.11 -13.94 -5.04
CA GLU A 276 -3.82 -14.10 -4.35
C GLU A 276 -3.83 -13.60 -2.90
N LEU A 277 -2.95 -14.16 -2.08
CA LEU A 277 -2.63 -13.65 -0.74
C LEU A 277 -1.16 -13.22 -0.73
N PHE A 278 -0.91 -11.98 -0.34
CA PHE A 278 0.43 -11.44 -0.13
C PHE A 278 0.73 -11.30 1.35
N THR A 279 1.93 -11.71 1.76
CA THR A 279 2.41 -11.48 3.12
C THR A 279 3.35 -10.29 3.16
N MET A 280 3.19 -9.39 4.14
CA MET A 280 4.09 -8.26 4.33
C MET A 280 4.66 -8.27 5.75
N THR A 281 5.97 -8.05 5.86
CA THR A 281 6.63 -7.84 7.16
C THR A 281 6.24 -6.47 7.70
N ASN A 282 5.95 -6.38 9.00
CA ASN A 282 5.68 -5.09 9.62
C ASN A 282 6.95 -4.23 9.63
N MET A 283 6.92 -3.11 8.91
CA MET A 283 8.05 -2.19 8.90
C MET A 283 8.17 -1.49 10.27
N PRO A 284 9.37 -1.42 10.86
CA PRO A 284 9.59 -0.80 12.18
C PRO A 284 9.58 0.73 12.09
N ILE A 285 8.48 1.30 11.59
CA ILE A 285 8.28 2.74 11.36
C ILE A 285 6.94 3.20 11.93
N LYS A 286 6.84 4.50 12.23
CA LYS A 286 5.62 5.16 12.70
C LYS A 286 4.95 4.43 13.87
N ARG A 287 3.63 4.24 13.83
CA ARG A 287 2.84 3.64 14.92
C ARG A 287 3.38 2.28 15.39
N PHE A 288 3.93 1.47 14.47
CA PHE A 288 4.53 0.20 14.86
C PHE A 288 5.88 0.38 15.56
N ALA A 289 6.72 1.33 15.12
CA ALA A 289 7.94 1.69 15.86
C ALA A 289 7.62 2.21 17.27
N ASP A 290 6.60 3.05 17.40
CA ASP A 290 6.18 3.60 18.70
C ASP A 290 5.68 2.50 19.63
N LEU A 291 4.91 1.54 19.10
CA LEU A 291 4.49 0.35 19.85
C LEU A 291 5.70 -0.44 20.36
N LEU A 292 6.64 -0.77 19.46
CA LEU A 292 7.87 -1.50 19.82
C LEU A 292 8.71 -0.73 20.85
N ALA A 293 8.80 0.58 20.75
CA ALA A 293 9.55 1.41 21.69
C ALA A 293 8.90 1.43 23.08
N ARG A 294 7.57 1.58 23.16
CA ARG A 294 6.83 1.51 24.43
C ARG A 294 6.95 0.15 25.10
N GLU A 295 6.89 -0.92 24.32
CA GLU A 295 7.05 -2.30 24.80
C GLU A 295 8.51 -2.67 25.08
N LYS A 296 9.48 -1.80 24.75
CA LYS A 296 10.93 -2.06 24.84
C LYS A 296 11.39 -3.26 24.01
N ARG A 297 10.77 -3.47 22.86
CA ARG A 297 11.02 -4.59 21.93
C ARG A 297 11.66 -4.15 20.62
N LEU A 298 11.93 -2.85 20.45
CA LEU A 298 12.49 -2.33 19.19
C LEU A 298 13.85 -2.96 18.86
N GLU A 299 14.76 -3.09 19.83
CA GLU A 299 16.07 -3.71 19.63
C GLU A 299 15.97 -5.18 19.22
N GLU A 300 15.17 -5.97 19.96
CA GLU A 300 14.88 -7.37 19.65
C GLU A 300 14.30 -7.54 18.24
N TYR A 301 13.34 -6.68 17.86
CA TYR A 301 12.74 -6.75 16.54
C TYR A 301 13.71 -6.35 15.43
N MET A 302 14.51 -5.30 15.62
CA MET A 302 15.56 -4.95 14.66
C MET A 302 16.58 -6.08 14.50
N GLN A 303 16.96 -6.76 15.59
CA GLN A 303 17.83 -7.94 15.54
C GLN A 303 17.19 -9.05 14.70
N LEU A 304 15.90 -9.35 14.91
CA LEU A 304 15.17 -10.35 14.12
C LEU A 304 15.23 -10.04 12.61
N LEU A 305 14.99 -8.78 12.22
CA LEU A 305 15.03 -8.38 10.81
C LEU A 305 16.42 -8.59 10.21
N VAL A 306 17.47 -8.20 10.94
CA VAL A 306 18.85 -8.35 10.48
C VAL A 306 19.27 -9.81 10.38
N THR A 307 18.98 -10.63 11.39
CA THR A 307 19.36 -12.07 11.36
C THR A 307 18.57 -12.87 10.36
N SER A 308 17.42 -12.36 9.94
CA SER A 308 16.57 -12.98 8.92
C SER A 308 16.84 -12.43 7.53
N PHE A 309 17.92 -11.67 7.33
CA PHE A 309 18.28 -11.15 6.01
C PHE A 309 18.35 -12.26 4.97
N ASN A 310 17.65 -12.06 3.86
CA ASN A 310 17.61 -12.96 2.73
C ASN A 310 18.14 -12.23 1.48
N PRO A 311 19.35 -12.53 1.00
CA PRO A 311 19.91 -11.86 -0.17
C PRO A 311 19.10 -12.09 -1.45
N ALA A 312 18.31 -13.16 -1.53
CA ALA A 312 17.47 -13.45 -2.69
C ALA A 312 16.35 -12.41 -2.89
N THR A 313 15.97 -11.65 -1.86
CA THR A 313 14.94 -10.61 -2.00
C THR A 313 15.48 -9.37 -2.70
N LEU A 314 16.80 -9.13 -2.72
CA LEU A 314 17.39 -7.90 -3.26
C LEU A 314 17.18 -7.74 -4.76
N SER A 315 17.13 -8.84 -5.52
CA SER A 315 16.84 -8.76 -6.95
C SER A 315 15.40 -8.37 -7.23
N GLU A 316 14.50 -8.65 -6.28
CA GLU A 316 13.04 -8.55 -6.40
C GLU A 316 12.43 -7.40 -5.60
N ILE A 317 13.22 -6.60 -4.87
CA ILE A 317 12.67 -5.46 -4.12
C ILE A 317 11.95 -4.49 -5.06
N MET A 318 10.72 -4.13 -4.70
CA MET A 318 9.86 -3.29 -5.55
C MET A 318 10.49 -1.93 -5.85
N CYS A 319 11.33 -1.42 -4.93
CA CYS A 319 12.02 -0.14 -5.08
C CYS A 319 12.89 -0.06 -6.35
N ARG A 320 13.26 -1.19 -6.97
CA ARG A 320 14.02 -1.18 -8.22
C ARG A 320 13.20 -0.77 -9.43
N GLU A 321 11.89 -1.02 -9.45
CA GLU A 321 11.04 -0.79 -10.62
C GLU A 321 9.87 0.16 -10.33
N LEU A 322 9.77 0.65 -9.09
CA LEU A 322 8.71 1.51 -8.61
C LEU A 322 9.19 2.96 -8.44
N ALA A 323 8.34 3.92 -8.79
CA ALA A 323 8.44 5.31 -8.35
C ALA A 323 7.19 5.65 -7.52
N SER A 324 7.36 6.22 -6.33
CA SER A 324 6.24 6.62 -5.47
C SER A 324 6.11 8.14 -5.41
N VAL A 325 4.90 8.65 -5.58
CA VAL A 325 4.58 10.09 -5.62
C VAL A 325 3.72 10.44 -4.43
N GLY A 326 4.16 11.41 -3.61
CA GLY A 326 3.37 11.96 -2.51
C GLY A 326 2.21 12.84 -2.99
N PHE A 327 1.26 13.14 -2.09
CA PHE A 327 0.15 14.04 -2.38
C PHE A 327 0.59 15.48 -2.72
N ASP A 328 1.85 15.82 -2.45
CA ASP A 328 2.53 17.10 -2.73
C ASP A 328 3.44 17.04 -3.97
N GLY A 329 3.45 15.91 -4.67
CA GLY A 329 4.25 15.68 -5.87
C GLY A 329 5.70 15.28 -5.60
N GLN A 330 6.14 15.24 -4.34
CA GLN A 330 7.48 14.78 -4.02
C GLN A 330 7.66 13.32 -4.44
N LEU A 331 8.77 13.02 -5.11
CA LEU A 331 9.13 11.65 -5.50
C LEU A 331 9.91 10.93 -4.41
N TYR A 332 9.64 9.63 -4.31
CA TYR A 332 10.22 8.68 -3.37
C TYR A 332 10.54 7.37 -4.07
N ASP A 333 11.47 6.60 -3.51
CA ASP A 333 11.82 5.29 -4.05
C ASP A 333 10.76 4.21 -3.78
N CYS A 334 9.98 4.38 -2.71
CA CYS A 334 8.90 3.47 -2.28
C CYS A 334 7.97 4.12 -1.25
N ASP A 335 6.91 3.40 -0.90
CA ASP A 335 5.92 3.85 0.09
C ASP A 335 6.52 4.08 1.50
N PHE A 336 7.49 3.27 1.90
CA PHE A 336 8.15 3.42 3.20
C PHE A 336 9.09 4.63 3.22
N ASN A 337 9.69 4.98 2.08
CA ASN A 337 10.42 6.23 1.93
C ASN A 337 9.47 7.43 2.04
N TYR A 338 8.29 7.37 1.41
CA TYR A 338 7.23 8.37 1.57
C TYR A 338 6.82 8.54 3.03
N ALA A 339 6.48 7.45 3.71
CA ALA A 339 6.12 7.43 5.13
C ALA A 339 7.18 8.11 6.02
N LEU A 340 8.46 7.87 5.73
CA LEU A 340 9.58 8.42 6.48
C LEU A 340 10.04 9.82 6.03
N ALA A 341 9.39 10.40 5.02
CA ALA A 341 9.83 11.64 4.38
C ALA A 341 11.31 11.58 3.92
N MET A 342 11.67 10.46 3.29
CA MET A 342 12.98 10.21 2.69
C MET A 342 12.87 10.36 1.17
N PRO A 343 12.99 11.59 0.62
CA PRO A 343 12.79 11.82 -0.82
C PRO A 343 13.79 11.02 -1.65
N HIS A 344 13.42 10.76 -2.90
CA HIS A 344 14.30 10.15 -3.89
C HIS A 344 15.64 10.89 -3.94
N GLY A 345 16.75 10.18 -4.17
CA GLY A 345 18.11 10.72 -4.07
C GLY A 345 18.42 11.90 -4.99
N LEU A 346 17.61 12.10 -6.04
CA LEU A 346 17.71 13.25 -6.94
C LEU A 346 17.01 14.52 -6.41
N GLY A 347 16.20 14.43 -5.36
CA GLY A 347 15.51 15.58 -4.76
C GLY A 347 14.50 16.27 -5.67
N ILE A 348 13.89 15.51 -6.58
CA ILE A 348 13.01 15.99 -7.65
C ILE A 348 11.53 15.90 -7.27
N ASN A 349 10.72 16.83 -7.79
CA ASN A 349 9.27 16.75 -7.76
C ASN A 349 8.76 16.20 -9.10
N ILE A 350 7.64 15.48 -9.10
CA ILE A 350 7.04 14.98 -10.35
C ILE A 350 6.62 16.12 -11.27
N MET A 351 6.30 17.30 -10.73
CA MET A 351 5.96 18.52 -11.50
C MET A 351 7.11 19.00 -12.39
N ASP A 352 8.35 18.59 -12.09
CA ASP A 352 9.55 18.93 -12.85
C ASP A 352 9.93 17.84 -13.86
N LEU A 353 9.18 16.73 -13.92
CA LEU A 353 9.47 15.62 -14.82
C LEU A 353 8.62 15.65 -16.09
N GLU A 354 9.27 15.39 -17.22
CA GLU A 354 8.56 15.09 -18.46
C GLU A 354 8.20 13.60 -18.55
N SER A 355 9.02 12.72 -17.96
CA SER A 355 8.88 11.26 -18.02
C SER A 355 9.63 10.57 -16.88
N LEU A 356 9.11 9.43 -16.43
CA LEU A 356 9.72 8.58 -15.39
C LEU A 356 10.97 7.84 -15.88
N THR A 357 11.23 7.79 -17.19
CA THR A 357 12.46 7.22 -17.75
C THR A 357 13.72 7.92 -17.22
N SER A 358 13.60 9.20 -16.82
CA SER A 358 14.69 9.96 -16.19
C SER A 358 15.18 9.37 -14.86
N LEU A 359 14.39 8.49 -14.23
CA LEU A 359 14.73 7.83 -12.96
C LEU A 359 15.57 6.55 -13.17
N GLU A 360 15.67 6.04 -14.39
CA GLU A 360 16.41 4.80 -14.65
C GLU A 360 17.89 4.95 -14.24
N LYS A 361 18.42 3.92 -13.57
CA LYS A 361 19.78 3.89 -13.02
C LYS A 361 20.06 4.93 -11.93
N ALA A 362 19.05 5.65 -11.44
CA ALA A 362 19.20 6.48 -10.26
C ALA A 362 19.49 5.62 -9.02
N PRO A 363 20.33 6.09 -8.08
CA PRO A 363 20.52 5.44 -6.78
C PRO A 363 19.23 5.41 -5.97
N ILE A 364 18.95 4.27 -5.33
CA ILE A 364 17.81 4.08 -4.45
C ILE A 364 18.17 4.54 -3.04
N THR A 365 17.31 5.36 -2.45
CA THR A 365 17.45 5.85 -1.07
C THR A 365 17.13 4.74 -0.08
N THR A 366 18.13 4.33 0.72
CA THR A 366 17.98 3.25 1.70
C THR A 366 18.02 3.76 3.14
N GLY A 367 17.50 2.98 4.07
CA GLY A 367 17.49 3.30 5.50
C GLY A 367 17.24 2.08 6.37
N SER A 368 17.14 2.29 7.69
CA SER A 368 16.96 1.19 8.65
C SER A 368 15.71 0.33 8.42
N HIS A 369 14.67 0.87 7.78
CA HIS A 369 13.47 0.11 7.45
C HIS A 369 13.72 -0.94 6.36
N CYS A 370 14.76 -0.78 5.53
CA CYS A 370 15.07 -1.69 4.44
C CYS A 370 15.45 -3.10 4.92
N TYR A 371 15.94 -3.24 6.17
CA TYR A 371 16.12 -4.56 6.81
C TYR A 371 14.79 -5.34 6.88
N GLY A 372 13.65 -4.66 7.00
CA GLY A 372 12.34 -5.31 6.95
C GLY A 372 12.00 -5.85 5.56
N CYS A 373 12.28 -5.07 4.51
CA CYS A 373 12.00 -5.47 3.12
C CYS A 373 12.90 -6.62 2.65
N THR A 374 14.04 -6.83 3.31
CA THR A 374 14.98 -7.92 3.00
C THR A 374 15.00 -9.04 4.03
N ALA A 375 14.10 -9.02 5.01
CA ALA A 375 13.96 -10.10 5.99
C ALA A 375 13.02 -11.20 5.50
N GLY A 376 13.40 -12.46 5.69
CA GLY A 376 12.56 -13.63 5.39
C GLY A 376 12.17 -13.70 3.91
N ALA A 377 10.87 -13.73 3.63
CA ALA A 377 10.34 -13.73 2.27
C ALA A 377 10.33 -12.33 1.62
N GLY A 378 10.67 -11.27 2.37
CA GLY A 378 10.63 -9.88 1.91
C GLY A 378 9.28 -9.21 2.14
N SER A 379 9.07 -8.05 1.50
CA SER A 379 7.84 -7.25 1.58
C SER A 379 7.54 -6.54 0.27
N SER A 380 7.98 -7.13 -0.84
CA SER A 380 7.87 -6.61 -2.21
C SER A 380 7.01 -7.52 -3.06
#